data_AF-A0A0A9X9R2-F1
#
_entry.id   AF-A0A0A9X9R2-F1
#
_cell.length_a   1.000
_cell.length_b   1.000
_cell.length_c   1.000
_cell.angle_alpha   90.00
_cell.angle_beta   90.00
_cell.angle_gamma   90.00
#
_symmetry.space_group_name_H-M   'P 1'
#
loop_
_entity.id
_entity.type
_entity.pdbx_description
1 polymer ?
#
loop_
_entity_poly.entity_id
_entity_poly.type
_entity_poly.pdbx_seq_one_letter_code
_entity_poly.pdbx_strand_id
1 'polypeptide(L)'
;FNYYSSDMDPRELPRPHKKYPSLELPSPVEERSLCMPQNGCHCHNCKELVELTECPICTGGYQRGVTACDHCGNVMCWSCAAKMPSCPFCRRPRPPARNTALERIFNKLQLPCNPSRLDSKKQSSLTMTEHVCLAKKDCPWTGELGSLAGHLEADHDISVLVGSGITIEIGGFRSKVRASDKRGRQYTVSLACYASIFVLNISLLKKKMRLLFTGASSHPTQRFGAWLEVDSSYRTMKGIMPVSTQRHKQKELFISCDGLLSPWRSNDDVVRMNITIRPLS
;
A
#
# COMPACT_ATOMS: atom_id res chain seq x y z
N PHE A 1 -20.04 -55.27 -11.02
CA PHE A 1 -19.19 -54.18 -11.57
C PHE A 1 -20.02 -52.90 -11.54
N ASN A 2 -20.05 -52.21 -10.40
CA ASN A 2 -20.89 -51.03 -10.19
C ASN A 2 -20.06 -49.87 -9.66
N TYR A 3 -20.20 -48.75 -10.37
CA TYR A 3 -20.37 -47.38 -9.89
C TYR A 3 -19.53 -46.88 -8.70
N TYR A 4 -18.65 -45.91 -8.96
CA TYR A 4 -18.71 -44.59 -8.32
C TYR A 4 -17.91 -43.58 -9.17
N SER A 5 -18.64 -42.66 -9.82
CA SER A 5 -18.10 -41.34 -10.15
C SER A 5 -17.88 -40.59 -8.85
N SER A 6 -16.66 -40.10 -8.62
CA SER A 6 -16.42 -39.04 -7.64
C SER A 6 -16.11 -37.76 -8.42
N ASP A 7 -17.09 -36.85 -8.42
CA ASP A 7 -16.89 -35.42 -8.70
C ASP A 7 -15.75 -34.91 -7.83
N MET A 8 -14.62 -34.56 -8.45
CA MET A 8 -13.53 -33.83 -7.79
C MET A 8 -13.63 -32.37 -8.20
N ASP A 9 -13.73 -31.47 -7.21
CA ASP A 9 -13.72 -30.02 -7.45
C ASP A 9 -12.39 -29.64 -8.13
N PRO A 10 -12.42 -28.96 -9.30
CA PRO A 10 -11.21 -28.55 -10.02
C PRO A 10 -10.27 -27.62 -9.23
N ARG A 11 -10.64 -27.19 -8.02
CA ARG A 11 -9.79 -26.43 -7.09
C ARG A 11 -8.90 -27.29 -6.19
N GLU A 12 -9.12 -28.60 -6.12
CA GLU A 12 -8.31 -29.52 -5.32
C GLU A 12 -7.28 -30.25 -6.18
N LEU A 13 -6.28 -29.51 -6.68
CA LEU A 13 -5.08 -30.14 -7.22
C LEU A 13 -4.23 -30.68 -6.05
N PRO A 14 -3.76 -31.94 -6.09
CA PRO A 14 -2.85 -32.47 -5.08
C PRO A 14 -1.59 -31.61 -5.07
N ARG A 15 -1.32 -30.96 -3.92
CA ARG A 15 -0.10 -30.18 -3.70
C ARG A 15 1.11 -31.11 -3.92
N PRO A 16 2.02 -30.81 -4.85
CA PRO A 16 3.24 -31.59 -4.97
C PRO A 16 4.04 -31.46 -3.68
N HIS A 17 4.44 -32.59 -3.09
CA HIS A 17 5.42 -32.66 -2.01
C HIS A 17 6.80 -32.22 -2.52
N LYS A 18 6.97 -30.95 -2.86
CA LYS A 18 8.28 -30.32 -2.93
C LYS A 18 8.50 -29.65 -1.59
N LYS A 19 9.47 -30.16 -0.83
CA LYS A 19 10.11 -29.39 0.24
C LYS A 19 10.65 -28.12 -0.42
N TYR A 20 9.93 -27.01 -0.26
CA TYR A 20 10.55 -25.70 -0.45
C TYR A 20 11.74 -25.68 0.53
N PRO A 21 12.94 -25.26 0.11
CA PRO A 21 13.99 -24.99 1.06
C PRO A 21 13.40 -24.02 2.08
N SER A 22 13.50 -24.37 3.36
CA SER A 22 13.00 -23.54 4.46
C SER A 22 13.53 -22.13 4.24
N LEU A 23 12.63 -21.18 3.98
CA LEU A 23 12.95 -19.77 4.09
C LEU A 23 13.24 -19.53 5.57
N GLU A 24 14.50 -19.68 5.97
CA GLU A 24 14.96 -19.16 7.24
C GLU A 24 14.73 -17.64 7.19
N LEU A 25 13.68 -17.18 7.85
CA LEU A 25 13.50 -15.75 8.06
C LEU A 25 14.72 -15.26 8.87
N PRO A 26 15.49 -14.29 8.35
CA PRO A 26 16.58 -13.72 9.12
C PRO A 26 16.01 -13.07 10.39
N SER A 27 16.73 -13.26 11.50
CA SER A 27 16.43 -12.73 12.83
C SER A 27 16.24 -11.21 12.83
N PRO A 28 15.40 -10.66 13.73
CA PRO A 28 14.96 -9.27 13.65
C PRO A 28 15.91 -8.32 14.38
N VAL A 29 17.14 -8.13 13.91
CA VAL A 29 17.93 -6.95 14.29
C VAL A 29 18.99 -6.67 13.22
N GLU A 30 19.18 -5.38 12.95
CA GLU A 30 20.20 -4.74 12.08
C GLU A 30 19.74 -4.38 10.65
N GLU A 31 19.50 -3.06 10.50
CA GLU A 31 19.36 -2.26 9.29
C GLU A 31 18.39 -2.74 8.19
N ARG A 32 17.11 -2.36 8.33
CA ARG A 32 16.21 -2.22 7.19
C ARG A 32 16.64 -1.01 6.35
N SER A 33 17.63 -1.21 5.48
CA SER A 33 17.95 -0.25 4.43
C SER A 33 16.74 -0.09 3.51
N LEU A 34 16.02 1.02 3.66
CA LEU A 34 15.02 1.47 2.71
C LEU A 34 15.68 1.58 1.32
N CYS A 35 15.07 0.98 0.30
CA CYS A 35 15.59 0.98 -1.07
C CYS A 35 15.64 2.41 -1.64
N MET A 36 16.79 3.07 -1.55
CA MET A 36 17.02 4.38 -2.13
C MET A 36 17.29 4.25 -3.64
N PRO A 37 16.65 5.05 -4.51
CA PRO A 37 16.73 4.89 -5.95
C PRO A 37 18.02 5.45 -6.57
N GLN A 38 18.99 5.88 -5.77
CA GLN A 38 20.08 6.70 -6.30
C GLN A 38 21.27 5.92 -6.86
N ASN A 39 21.35 4.59 -6.67
CA ASN A 39 22.42 3.76 -7.27
C ASN A 39 22.08 2.26 -7.43
N GLY A 40 20.84 1.93 -7.82
CA GLY A 40 20.41 0.54 -7.96
C GLY A 40 20.15 -0.12 -6.60
N CYS A 41 18.91 -0.56 -6.38
CA CYS A 41 18.53 -1.25 -5.15
C CYS A 41 19.06 -2.69 -5.16
N HIS A 42 19.99 -3.02 -4.26
CA HIS A 42 20.53 -4.38 -4.08
C HIS A 42 19.81 -5.21 -3.01
N CYS A 43 18.68 -4.74 -2.46
CA CYS A 43 17.97 -5.50 -1.45
C CYS A 43 17.37 -6.78 -2.05
N HIS A 44 17.23 -7.81 -1.21
CA HIS A 44 16.75 -9.13 -1.61
C HIS A 44 15.47 -9.08 -2.45
N ASN A 45 14.49 -8.27 -2.03
CA ASN A 45 13.23 -8.09 -2.74
C ASN A 45 13.40 -7.43 -4.13
N CYS A 46 14.29 -6.45 -4.28
CA CYS A 46 14.59 -5.84 -5.58
C CYS A 46 15.26 -6.85 -6.53
N LYS A 47 16.17 -7.67 -6.01
CA LYS A 47 16.86 -8.71 -6.79
C LYS A 47 15.88 -9.79 -7.26
N GLU A 48 15.05 -10.32 -6.37
CA GLU A 48 14.06 -11.34 -6.72
C GLU A 48 12.96 -10.80 -7.66
N LEU A 49 12.54 -9.55 -7.49
CA LEU A 49 11.48 -8.98 -8.33
C LEU A 49 11.93 -8.77 -9.78
N VAL A 50 13.21 -8.47 -10.02
CA VAL A 50 13.78 -8.41 -11.38
C VAL A 50 13.69 -9.79 -12.05
N GLU A 51 14.11 -10.84 -11.35
CA GLU A 51 14.03 -12.23 -11.86
C GLU A 51 12.59 -12.65 -12.16
N LEU A 52 11.61 -12.20 -11.36
CA LEU A 52 10.19 -12.49 -11.57
C LEU A 52 9.57 -11.74 -12.76
N THR A 53 10.16 -10.62 -13.18
CA THR A 53 9.58 -9.73 -14.21
C THR A 53 10.24 -9.84 -15.58
N GLU A 54 11.23 -10.72 -15.70
CA GLU A 54 11.91 -11.04 -16.95
C GLU A 54 11.57 -12.45 -17.43
N CYS A 55 11.54 -12.62 -18.74
CA CYS A 55 11.36 -13.91 -19.37
C CYS A 55 12.63 -14.76 -19.17
N PRO A 56 12.54 -15.96 -18.58
CA PRO A 56 13.70 -16.82 -18.33
C PRO A 56 14.39 -17.34 -19.61
N ILE A 57 13.80 -17.10 -20.78
CA ILE A 57 14.31 -17.58 -22.08
C ILE A 57 15.09 -16.50 -22.82
N CYS A 58 14.62 -15.24 -22.78
CA CYS A 58 15.21 -14.13 -23.53
C CYS A 58 15.62 -12.95 -22.66
N THR A 59 15.52 -13.10 -21.33
CA THR A 59 15.79 -12.07 -20.31
C THR A 59 15.10 -10.74 -20.59
N GLY A 60 13.99 -10.77 -21.34
CA GLY A 60 13.23 -9.60 -21.76
C GLY A 60 11.94 -9.50 -20.97
N GLY A 61 11.44 -8.28 -20.77
CA GLY A 61 10.21 -8.06 -20.01
C GLY A 61 8.94 -8.60 -20.70
N TYR A 62 7.89 -8.82 -19.90
CA TYR A 62 6.60 -9.36 -20.35
C TYR A 62 5.67 -8.37 -21.08
N GLN A 63 6.19 -7.22 -21.54
CA GLN A 63 5.40 -6.14 -22.15
C GLN A 63 4.67 -6.54 -23.44
N ARG A 64 5.22 -7.51 -24.18
CA ARG A 64 4.63 -8.03 -25.43
C ARG A 64 3.69 -9.21 -25.22
N GLY A 65 3.24 -9.39 -23.99
CA GLY A 65 2.35 -10.45 -23.57
C GLY A 65 3.06 -11.58 -22.86
N VAL A 66 2.30 -12.29 -22.02
CA VAL A 66 2.82 -13.34 -21.15
C VAL A 66 2.01 -14.62 -21.30
N THR A 67 2.66 -15.76 -21.09
CA THR A 67 2.03 -17.08 -21.10
C THR A 67 2.48 -17.83 -19.86
N ALA A 68 1.58 -18.59 -19.23
CA ALA A 68 1.91 -19.45 -18.09
C ALA A 68 1.57 -20.90 -18.42
N CYS A 69 2.47 -21.84 -18.17
CA CYS A 69 2.20 -23.26 -18.44
C CYS A 69 1.04 -23.73 -17.58
N ASP A 70 0.03 -24.32 -18.21
CA ASP A 70 -1.10 -24.97 -17.56
C ASP A 70 -0.67 -26.11 -16.61
N HIS A 71 0.38 -26.85 -16.98
CA HIS A 71 0.85 -27.99 -16.19
C HIS A 71 1.79 -27.60 -15.04
N CYS A 72 2.81 -26.75 -15.29
CA CYS A 72 3.86 -26.45 -14.30
C CYS A 72 3.87 -24.99 -13.80
N GLY A 73 2.97 -24.14 -14.28
CA GLY A 73 2.83 -22.75 -13.84
C GLY A 73 3.92 -21.78 -14.30
N ASN A 74 5.04 -22.28 -14.86
CA ASN A 74 6.15 -21.43 -15.30
C ASN A 74 5.74 -20.44 -16.39
N VAL A 75 6.33 -19.25 -16.33
CA VAL A 75 5.93 -18.08 -17.10
C VAL A 75 6.96 -17.76 -18.18
N MET A 76 6.50 -17.34 -19.36
CA MET A 76 7.33 -16.93 -20.50
C MET A 76 6.68 -15.80 -21.28
N CYS A 77 7.47 -14.98 -21.97
CA CYS A 77 6.93 -13.98 -22.89
C CYS A 77 6.28 -14.64 -24.11
N TRP A 78 5.28 -13.96 -24.69
CA TRP A 78 4.53 -14.44 -25.85
C TRP A 78 5.44 -14.79 -27.03
N SER A 79 6.46 -13.98 -27.28
CA SER A 79 7.40 -14.19 -28.39
C SER A 79 8.27 -15.44 -28.25
N CYS A 80 8.66 -15.80 -27.02
CA CYS A 80 9.40 -17.04 -26.76
C CYS A 80 8.48 -18.25 -26.84
N ALA A 81 7.28 -18.14 -26.27
CA ALA A 81 6.29 -19.22 -26.31
C ALA A 81 5.87 -19.56 -27.75
N ALA A 82 5.71 -18.56 -28.63
CA ALA A 82 5.35 -18.78 -30.03
C ALA A 82 6.42 -19.54 -30.84
N LYS A 83 7.69 -19.54 -30.39
CA LYS A 83 8.80 -20.23 -31.05
C LYS A 83 9.00 -21.65 -30.55
N MET A 84 8.29 -22.06 -29.50
CA MET A 84 8.49 -23.35 -28.84
C MET A 84 7.19 -24.16 -28.82
N PRO A 85 7.14 -25.35 -29.46
CA PRO A 85 5.95 -26.20 -29.47
C PRO A 85 5.69 -26.90 -28.12
N SER A 86 6.67 -26.89 -27.22
CA SER A 86 6.60 -27.49 -25.88
C SER A 86 7.16 -26.55 -24.82
N CYS A 87 6.70 -26.74 -23.58
CA CYS A 87 7.19 -25.97 -22.44
C CYS A 87 8.68 -26.30 -22.17
N PRO A 88 9.59 -25.31 -22.08
CA PRO A 88 11.02 -25.58 -21.84
C PRO A 88 11.30 -26.13 -20.43
N PHE A 89 10.35 -25.99 -19.50
CA PHE A 89 10.50 -26.45 -18.11
C PHE A 89 10.02 -27.88 -17.90
N CYS A 90 8.88 -28.25 -18.48
CA CYS A 90 8.27 -29.58 -18.27
C CYS A 90 8.19 -30.44 -19.54
N ARG A 91 8.66 -29.92 -20.68
CA ARG A 91 8.71 -30.58 -22.00
C ARG A 91 7.37 -31.03 -22.56
N ARG A 92 6.26 -30.63 -21.95
CA ARG A 92 4.92 -30.97 -22.45
C ARG A 92 4.53 -30.11 -23.65
N PRO A 93 3.91 -30.68 -24.69
CA PRO A 93 3.34 -29.94 -25.80
C PRO A 93 2.29 -28.95 -25.29
N ARG A 94 2.32 -27.73 -25.82
CA ARG A 94 1.36 -26.71 -25.40
C ARG A 94 1.12 -25.68 -26.50
N PRO A 95 -0.14 -25.37 -26.85
CA PRO A 95 -0.47 -24.17 -27.60
C PRO A 95 -0.24 -22.91 -26.73
N PRO A 96 0.42 -21.85 -27.25
CA PRO A 96 0.64 -20.63 -26.49
C PRO A 96 -0.70 -19.96 -26.18
N ALA A 97 -1.03 -19.88 -24.90
CA ALA A 97 -2.23 -19.19 -24.41
C ALA A 97 -1.82 -17.99 -23.57
N ARG A 98 -2.31 -16.81 -23.97
CA ARG A 98 -1.93 -15.53 -23.38
C ARG A 98 -2.61 -15.37 -22.03
N ASN A 99 -1.83 -15.06 -21.00
CA ASN A 99 -2.30 -14.90 -19.63
C ASN A 99 -2.45 -13.40 -19.32
N THR A 100 -3.60 -12.83 -19.70
CA THR A 100 -3.92 -11.40 -19.51
C THR A 100 -3.96 -10.98 -18.04
N ALA A 101 -4.24 -11.89 -17.12
CA ALA A 101 -4.21 -11.61 -15.68
C ALA A 101 -2.78 -11.30 -15.22
N LEU A 102 -1.80 -12.14 -15.61
CA LEU A 102 -0.39 -11.88 -15.34
C LEU A 102 0.10 -10.61 -16.03
N GLU A 103 -0.38 -10.28 -17.23
CA GLU A 103 -0.04 -9.00 -17.88
C GLU A 103 -0.50 -7.81 -17.07
N ARG A 104 -1.72 -7.85 -16.51
CA ARG A 104 -2.22 -6.79 -15.64
C ARG A 104 -1.37 -6.67 -14.37
N ILE A 105 -0.89 -7.77 -13.82
CA ILE A 105 0.00 -7.77 -12.65
C ILE A 105 1.35 -7.14 -13.04
N PHE A 106 2.02 -7.64 -14.08
CA PHE A 106 3.30 -7.12 -14.55
C PHE A 106 3.24 -5.64 -14.97
N ASN A 107 2.12 -5.17 -15.52
CA ASN A 107 1.93 -3.76 -15.86
C ASN A 107 1.66 -2.86 -14.65
N LYS A 108 1.17 -3.43 -13.53
CA LYS A 108 0.93 -2.69 -12.28
C LYS A 108 2.13 -2.73 -11.33
N LEU A 109 3.06 -3.66 -11.53
CA LEU A 109 4.32 -3.72 -10.78
C LEU A 109 5.19 -2.51 -11.15
N GLN A 110 5.37 -1.62 -10.18
CA GLN A 110 6.35 -0.54 -10.26
C GLN A 110 7.71 -1.12 -9.90
N LEU A 111 8.45 -1.57 -10.92
CA LEU A 111 9.83 -2.01 -10.72
C LEU A 111 10.71 -0.80 -10.41
N PRO A 112 11.46 -0.81 -9.29
CA PRO A 112 12.57 0.11 -9.16
C PRO A 112 13.59 -0.25 -10.24
N CYS A 113 14.06 0.74 -10.99
CA CYS A 113 15.22 0.66 -11.89
C CYS A 113 15.25 -0.50 -12.93
N ASN A 114 14.73 -0.25 -14.14
CA ASN A 114 15.15 -0.99 -15.34
C ASN A 114 15.86 0.00 -16.30
N PRO A 115 17.19 -0.08 -16.47
CA PRO A 115 17.93 0.83 -17.36
C PRO A 115 17.49 0.69 -18.83
N SER A 116 17.04 -0.49 -19.26
CA SER A 116 16.54 -0.74 -20.62
C SER A 116 15.20 -0.06 -20.92
N ARG A 117 14.49 0.45 -19.91
CA ARG A 117 13.29 1.30 -20.08
C ARG A 117 13.60 2.80 -20.14
N LEU A 118 14.84 3.22 -19.89
CA LEU A 118 15.24 4.63 -20.05
C LEU A 118 15.39 5.03 -21.53
N ASP A 119 15.57 4.09 -22.45
CA ASP A 119 15.92 4.43 -23.85
C ASP A 119 14.74 4.75 -24.77
N SER A 120 13.48 4.72 -24.29
CA SER A 120 12.32 4.92 -25.19
C SER A 120 11.24 5.87 -24.67
N LYS A 121 11.44 6.48 -23.50
CA LYS A 121 10.76 7.73 -23.18
C LYS A 121 11.85 8.78 -23.11
N LYS A 122 11.95 9.55 -24.21
CA LYS A 122 12.54 10.89 -24.19
C LYS A 122 12.34 11.49 -22.81
N GLN A 123 13.42 11.97 -22.22
CA GLN A 123 13.46 12.93 -21.14
C GLN A 123 12.52 14.11 -21.46
N SER A 124 11.21 13.92 -21.38
CA SER A 124 10.32 14.99 -21.02
C SER A 124 10.59 15.16 -19.55
N SER A 125 11.45 16.13 -19.22
CA SER A 125 11.58 16.75 -17.90
C SER A 125 10.41 16.34 -16.99
N LEU A 126 10.58 15.23 -16.26
CA LEU A 126 9.73 14.93 -15.13
C LEU A 126 10.24 15.94 -14.13
N THR A 127 9.58 17.09 -14.06
CA THR A 127 9.62 17.95 -12.91
C THR A 127 9.32 17.05 -11.72
N MET A 128 10.37 16.57 -11.05
CA MET A 128 10.29 15.90 -9.77
C MET A 128 9.41 16.81 -8.92
N THR A 129 8.18 16.36 -8.66
CA THR A 129 7.23 17.21 -7.96
C THR A 129 7.71 17.28 -6.53
N GLU A 130 8.30 18.42 -6.18
CA GLU A 130 8.70 18.69 -4.80
C GLU A 130 7.45 18.67 -3.92
N HIS A 131 7.51 17.86 -2.88
CA HIS A 131 6.48 17.73 -1.86
C HIS A 131 6.90 18.54 -0.65
N VAL A 132 5.93 19.24 -0.04
CA VAL A 132 6.09 19.90 1.26
C VAL A 132 5.79 18.94 2.40
N CYS A 133 6.27 19.26 3.61
CA CYS A 133 5.93 18.53 4.82
C CYS A 133 4.40 18.36 5.01
N LEU A 134 3.97 17.16 5.38
CA LEU A 134 2.55 16.83 5.62
C LEU A 134 2.12 16.97 7.10
N ALA A 135 3.09 17.04 8.02
CA ALA A 135 2.82 17.08 9.46
C ALA A 135 2.43 18.49 9.92
N LYS A 136 3.19 19.52 9.51
CA LYS A 136 2.99 20.91 9.93
C LYS A 136 3.14 21.86 8.74
N LYS A 137 2.32 22.90 8.69
CA LYS A 137 2.39 23.94 7.65
C LYS A 137 3.63 24.82 7.75
N ASP A 138 4.12 25.02 8.96
CA ASP A 138 5.26 25.90 9.24
C ASP A 138 6.61 25.17 9.11
N CYS A 139 6.59 23.90 8.71
CA CYS A 139 7.81 23.15 8.44
C CYS A 139 8.38 23.57 7.07
N PRO A 140 9.65 24.00 7.00
CA PRO A 140 10.26 24.48 5.76
C PRO A 140 10.65 23.35 4.79
N TRP A 141 10.46 22.09 5.16
CA TRP A 141 10.92 20.96 4.38
C TRP A 141 10.18 20.85 3.03
N THR A 142 10.99 20.71 1.98
CA THR A 142 10.56 20.40 0.62
C THR A 142 11.48 19.34 0.02
N GLY A 143 10.93 18.32 -0.61
CA GLY A 143 11.74 17.27 -1.23
C GLY A 143 10.92 16.22 -1.94
N GLU A 144 11.59 15.15 -2.38
CA GLU A 144 10.94 14.05 -3.07
C GLU A 144 10.09 13.19 -2.12
N LEU A 145 9.10 12.47 -2.68
CA LEU A 145 8.22 11.61 -1.89
C LEU A 145 9.00 10.52 -1.13
N GLY A 146 10.09 10.01 -1.71
CA GLY A 146 10.94 9.00 -1.07
C GLY A 146 11.64 9.53 0.20
N SER A 147 12.01 10.80 0.21
CA SER A 147 12.66 11.45 1.36
C SER A 147 11.67 11.94 2.41
N LEU A 148 10.38 12.06 2.06
CA LEU A 148 9.33 12.54 2.97
C LEU A 148 9.16 11.62 4.19
N ALA A 149 9.25 10.30 4.02
CA ALA A 149 9.12 9.37 5.14
C ALA A 149 10.23 9.59 6.18
N GLY A 150 11.49 9.68 5.72
CA GLY A 150 12.63 9.94 6.60
C GLY A 150 12.54 11.31 7.29
N HIS A 151 12.05 12.33 6.59
CA HIS A 151 11.79 13.65 7.18
C HIS A 151 10.73 13.59 8.30
N LEU A 152 9.61 12.90 8.08
CA LEU A 152 8.56 12.77 9.09
C LEU A 152 9.07 12.06 10.36
N GLU A 153 9.94 11.07 10.21
CA GLU A 153 10.55 10.35 11.32
C GLU A 153 11.60 11.21 12.05
N ALA A 154 12.53 11.83 11.31
CA ALA A 154 13.64 12.57 11.90
C ALA A 154 13.23 13.91 12.53
N ASP A 155 12.38 14.68 11.86
CA ASP A 155 12.06 16.07 12.27
C ASP A 155 10.75 16.18 13.06
N HIS A 156 9.90 15.15 12.99
CA HIS A 156 8.58 15.17 13.60
C HIS A 156 8.25 13.97 14.49
N ASP A 157 9.15 12.98 14.61
CA ASP A 157 8.94 11.76 15.39
C ASP A 157 7.64 11.02 14.99
N ILE A 158 7.33 11.04 13.69
CA ILE A 158 6.15 10.39 13.10
C ILE A 158 6.61 9.16 12.31
N SER A 159 6.38 7.97 12.87
CA SER A 159 6.62 6.70 12.19
C SER A 159 5.66 6.50 11.00
N VAL A 160 6.19 6.08 9.86
CA VAL A 160 5.38 5.77 8.66
C VAL A 160 4.97 4.30 8.62
N LEU A 161 3.66 4.05 8.80
CA LEU A 161 3.12 2.69 8.80
C LEU A 161 2.76 2.23 7.39
N VAL A 162 3.16 1.02 7.01
CA VAL A 162 2.85 0.46 5.69
C VAL A 162 1.48 -0.19 5.71
N GLY A 163 0.56 0.28 4.87
CA GLY A 163 -0.79 -0.28 4.75
C GLY A 163 -1.83 0.73 4.30
N SER A 164 -2.92 0.24 3.72
CA SER A 164 -4.05 1.07 3.28
C SER A 164 -5.10 1.28 4.36
N GLY A 165 -4.87 0.83 5.59
CA GLY A 165 -5.83 1.01 6.68
C GLY A 165 -5.20 0.90 8.05
N ILE A 166 -5.85 1.50 9.04
CA ILE A 166 -5.41 1.52 10.44
C ILE A 166 -6.60 1.59 11.38
N THR A 167 -6.45 0.98 12.55
CA THR A 167 -7.35 1.14 13.70
C THR A 167 -6.65 1.94 14.78
N ILE A 168 -7.27 3.03 15.21
CA ILE A 168 -6.77 3.91 16.27
C ILE A 168 -7.71 3.81 17.46
N GLU A 169 -7.20 3.47 18.63
CA GLU A 169 -7.98 3.44 19.86
C GLU A 169 -7.59 4.58 20.79
N ILE A 170 -8.57 5.38 21.20
CA ILE A 170 -8.40 6.44 22.20
C ILE A 170 -9.12 6.00 23.47
N GLY A 171 -8.37 5.36 24.39
CA GLY A 171 -8.86 5.05 25.74
C GLY A 171 -8.92 6.28 26.64
N GLY A 172 -9.72 6.22 27.71
CA GLY A 172 -9.94 7.34 28.63
C GLY A 172 -10.53 8.57 27.92
N PHE A 173 -11.37 8.35 26.90
CA PHE A 173 -11.86 9.39 26.01
C PHE A 173 -12.59 10.51 26.76
N ARG A 174 -13.48 10.20 27.72
CA ARG A 174 -14.21 11.18 28.53
C ARG A 174 -13.27 12.08 29.32
N SER A 175 -12.26 11.52 29.97
CA SER A 175 -11.25 12.29 30.70
C SER A 175 -10.47 13.21 29.74
N LYS A 176 -10.13 12.71 28.55
CA LYS A 176 -9.47 13.49 27.51
C LYS A 176 -10.35 14.64 26.99
N VAL A 177 -11.65 14.39 26.77
CA VAL A 177 -12.63 15.40 26.34
C VAL A 177 -12.81 16.48 27.41
N ARG A 178 -12.94 16.13 28.70
CA ARG A 178 -13.02 17.11 29.79
C ARG A 178 -11.78 17.99 29.86
N ALA A 179 -10.59 17.39 29.77
CA ALA A 179 -9.35 18.15 29.76
C ALA A 179 -9.17 19.02 28.49
N SER A 180 -9.86 18.69 27.40
CA SER A 180 -9.79 19.44 26.12
C SER A 180 -10.35 20.87 26.19
N ASP A 181 -11.13 21.20 27.23
CA ASP A 181 -11.61 22.56 27.48
C ASP A 181 -10.47 23.51 27.83
N LYS A 182 -9.44 23.01 28.51
CA LYS A 182 -8.27 23.80 28.96
C LYS A 182 -7.04 23.54 28.10
N ARG A 183 -6.82 22.31 27.64
CA ARG A 183 -5.62 21.90 26.90
C ARG A 183 -5.98 20.99 25.73
N GLY A 184 -5.67 21.45 24.53
CA GLY A 184 -5.81 20.63 23.32
C GLY A 184 -4.88 19.41 23.33
N ARG A 185 -5.33 18.31 22.72
CA ARG A 185 -4.48 17.14 22.42
C ARG A 185 -4.41 16.94 20.93
N GLN A 186 -3.27 16.47 20.44
CA GLN A 186 -3.05 16.15 19.04
C GLN A 186 -2.45 14.75 18.93
N TYR A 187 -2.93 13.98 17.97
CA TYR A 187 -2.40 12.68 17.59
C TYR A 187 -2.16 12.72 16.09
N THR A 188 -0.97 12.29 15.67
CA THR A 188 -0.61 12.24 14.27
C THR A 188 -0.28 10.81 13.90
N VAL A 189 -0.89 10.32 12.84
CA VAL A 189 -0.70 8.97 12.31
C VAL A 189 -0.34 9.11 10.85
N SER A 190 0.62 8.32 10.37
CA SER A 190 0.98 8.32 8.96
C SER A 190 0.93 6.93 8.35
N LEU A 191 0.52 6.87 7.08
CA LEU A 191 0.31 5.66 6.31
C LEU A 191 0.98 5.78 4.94
N ALA A 192 1.70 4.74 4.52
CA ALA A 192 2.25 4.59 3.18
C ALA A 192 1.51 3.48 2.43
N CYS A 193 0.87 3.84 1.32
CA CYS A 193 0.21 2.90 0.42
C CYS A 193 0.02 3.53 -0.97
N TYR A 194 -0.17 2.70 -2.01
CA TYR A 194 -0.42 3.16 -3.38
C TYR A 194 0.60 4.19 -3.91
N ALA A 195 1.89 4.00 -3.61
CA ALA A 195 2.97 4.94 -3.96
C ALA A 195 2.69 6.39 -3.51
N SER A 196 2.07 6.51 -2.32
CA SER A 196 1.65 7.77 -1.69
C SER A 196 1.86 7.68 -0.19
N ILE A 197 2.10 8.83 0.44
CA ILE A 197 2.20 8.99 1.91
C ILE A 197 1.02 9.84 2.36
N PHE A 198 0.33 9.39 3.40
CA PHE A 198 -0.83 10.04 3.98
C PHE A 198 -0.56 10.34 5.45
N VAL A 199 -0.99 11.52 5.91
CA VAL A 199 -0.89 11.93 7.31
C VAL A 199 -2.27 12.31 7.82
N LEU A 200 -2.68 11.67 8.91
CA LEU A 200 -3.87 12.00 9.67
C LEU A 200 -3.49 12.77 10.92
N ASN A 201 -3.97 14.01 11.00
CA ASN A 201 -3.90 14.82 12.20
C ASN A 201 -5.26 14.81 12.90
N ILE A 202 -5.28 14.29 14.12
CA ILE A 202 -6.44 14.23 15.01
C ILE A 202 -6.20 15.22 16.13
N SER A 203 -7.05 16.23 16.26
CA SER A 203 -6.94 17.20 17.36
C SER A 203 -8.23 17.27 18.15
N LEU A 204 -8.11 17.19 19.48
CA LEU A 204 -9.22 17.29 20.42
C LEU A 204 -9.09 18.61 21.19
N LEU A 205 -10.03 19.53 20.97
CA LEU A 205 -10.02 20.87 21.59
C LEU A 205 -11.46 21.35 21.80
N LYS A 206 -11.77 21.92 22.97
CA LYS A 206 -13.10 22.45 23.32
C LYS A 206 -14.23 21.46 22.99
N LYS A 207 -14.05 20.19 23.37
CA LYS A 207 -14.98 19.06 23.12
C LYS A 207 -15.30 18.79 21.64
N LYS A 208 -14.46 19.28 20.73
CA LYS A 208 -14.55 18.99 19.29
C LYS A 208 -13.33 18.19 18.86
N MET A 209 -13.58 17.10 18.15
CA MET A 209 -12.55 16.31 17.50
C MET A 209 -12.45 16.75 16.04
N ARG A 210 -11.31 17.31 15.65
CA ARG A 210 -10.98 17.72 14.29
C ARG A 210 -10.07 16.67 13.67
N LEU A 211 -10.44 16.21 12.49
CA LEU A 211 -9.69 15.27 11.67
C LEU A 211 -9.26 15.98 10.39
N LEU A 212 -7.95 15.96 10.12
CA LEU A 212 -7.37 16.50 8.90
C LEU A 212 -6.53 15.41 8.25
N PHE A 213 -6.90 15.03 7.03
CA PHE A 213 -6.19 14.00 6.28
C PHE A 213 -5.54 14.60 5.05
N THR A 214 -4.22 14.51 4.99
CA THR A 214 -3.38 15.06 3.92
C THR A 214 -2.64 13.94 3.21
N GLY A 215 -2.44 14.08 1.90
CA GLY A 215 -1.72 13.09 1.10
C GLY A 215 -0.74 13.72 0.13
N ALA A 216 0.42 13.08 -0.01
CA ALA A 216 1.39 13.30 -1.08
C ALA A 216 1.47 12.03 -1.93
N SER A 217 1.33 12.19 -3.25
CA SER A 217 1.26 11.09 -4.20
C SER A 217 2.29 11.30 -5.30
N SER A 218 2.94 10.20 -5.70
CA SER A 218 3.79 10.17 -6.90
C SER A 218 2.97 10.38 -8.19
N HIS A 219 1.66 10.11 -8.15
CA HIS A 219 0.72 10.30 -9.25
C HIS A 219 -0.22 11.47 -8.95
N PRO A 220 0.01 12.67 -9.52
CA PRO A 220 -0.77 13.87 -9.17
C PRO A 220 -2.23 13.82 -9.63
N THR A 221 -2.56 12.96 -10.60
CA THR A 221 -3.92 12.77 -11.12
C THR A 221 -4.72 11.75 -10.30
N GLN A 222 -4.07 10.90 -9.53
CA GLN A 222 -4.74 9.89 -8.71
C GLN A 222 -5.37 10.56 -7.50
N ARG A 223 -6.69 10.39 -7.37
CA ARG A 223 -7.44 10.86 -6.20
C ARG A 223 -7.67 9.72 -5.23
N PHE A 224 -7.74 10.06 -3.95
CA PHE A 224 -7.98 9.10 -2.87
C PHE A 224 -9.13 9.60 -2.00
N GLY A 225 -9.85 8.64 -1.41
CA GLY A 225 -10.80 8.87 -0.34
C GLY A 225 -10.43 8.02 0.87
N ALA A 226 -10.63 8.55 2.07
CA ALA A 226 -10.50 7.77 3.30
C ALA A 226 -11.89 7.40 3.81
N TRP A 227 -12.22 6.12 3.84
CA TRP A 227 -13.37 5.65 4.60
C TRP A 227 -13.03 5.73 6.08
N LEU A 228 -13.87 6.42 6.85
CA LEU A 228 -13.73 6.61 8.29
C LEU A 228 -14.92 5.99 8.99
N GLU A 229 -14.65 5.12 9.95
CA GLU A 229 -15.62 4.57 10.88
C GLU A 229 -15.16 4.87 12.31
N VAL A 230 -15.94 5.69 13.03
CA VAL A 230 -15.70 6.05 14.42
C VAL A 230 -16.70 5.28 15.26
N ASP A 231 -16.21 4.40 16.11
CA ASP A 231 -17.00 3.56 16.98
C ASP A 231 -16.80 3.95 18.44
N SER A 232 -17.91 3.99 19.18
CA SER A 232 -17.94 4.29 20.61
C SER A 232 -18.99 3.39 21.27
N SER A 233 -18.96 3.29 22.59
CA SER A 233 -19.95 2.50 23.35
C SER A 233 -21.40 2.99 23.16
N TYR A 234 -21.61 4.18 22.59
CA TYR A 234 -22.93 4.80 22.43
C TYR A 234 -23.36 4.90 20.97
N ARG A 235 -22.44 5.23 20.08
CA ARG A 235 -22.72 5.54 18.68
C ARG A 235 -21.57 5.13 17.78
N THR A 236 -21.92 4.56 16.64
CA THR A 236 -21.02 4.39 15.51
C THR A 236 -21.34 5.42 14.42
N MET A 237 -20.31 6.05 13.86
CA MET A 237 -20.39 6.99 12.77
C MET A 237 -19.55 6.48 11.61
N LYS A 238 -20.10 6.55 10.38
CA LYS A 238 -19.38 6.15 9.18
C LYS A 238 -19.46 7.25 8.14
N GLY A 239 -18.40 7.42 7.35
CA GLY A 239 -18.40 8.40 6.28
C GLY A 239 -17.12 8.40 5.47
N ILE A 240 -17.14 9.17 4.38
CA ILE A 240 -15.96 9.40 3.56
C ILE A 240 -15.32 10.71 4.01
N MET A 241 -14.08 10.62 4.47
CA MET A 241 -13.23 11.76 4.73
C MET A 241 -12.43 12.08 3.46
N PRO A 242 -12.50 13.33 2.96
CA PRO A 242 -11.73 13.71 1.78
C PRO A 242 -10.23 13.76 2.12
N VAL A 243 -9.41 13.17 1.25
CA VAL A 243 -7.95 13.33 1.35
C VAL A 243 -7.59 14.65 0.68
N SER A 244 -7.04 15.58 1.45
CA SER A 244 -6.57 16.86 0.92
C SER A 244 -5.21 16.67 0.26
N THR A 245 -5.09 17.05 -1.01
CA THR A 245 -3.80 17.14 -1.68
C THR A 245 -3.12 18.45 -1.29
N GLN A 246 -1.79 18.48 -1.33
CA GLN A 246 -0.96 19.64 -0.95
C GLN A 246 -1.33 20.94 -1.68
N ARG A 247 -1.95 20.86 -2.86
CA ARG A 247 -2.26 22.01 -3.74
C ARG A 247 -3.61 22.68 -3.45
N HIS A 248 -4.46 22.08 -2.60
CA HIS A 248 -5.80 22.58 -2.36
C HIS A 248 -6.05 22.89 -0.89
N LYS A 249 -7.05 23.74 -0.63
CA LYS A 249 -7.53 24.08 0.72
C LYS A 249 -7.78 22.78 1.50
N GLN A 250 -7.07 22.64 2.62
CA GLN A 250 -7.22 21.51 3.51
C GLN A 250 -8.68 21.38 3.98
N LYS A 251 -9.27 20.22 3.71
CA LYS A 251 -10.61 19.86 4.15
C LYS A 251 -10.52 19.22 5.53
N GLU A 252 -11.22 19.81 6.47
CA GLU A 252 -11.24 19.38 7.87
C GLU A 252 -12.62 18.81 8.18
N LEU A 253 -12.64 17.70 8.91
CA LEU A 253 -13.85 17.10 9.44
C LEU A 253 -13.92 17.38 10.94
N PHE A 254 -15.06 17.89 11.41
CA PHE A 254 -15.31 18.14 12.82
C PHE A 254 -16.38 17.19 13.34
N ILE A 255 -16.07 16.50 14.43
CA ILE A 255 -16.98 15.60 15.13
C ILE A 255 -17.18 16.15 16.55
N SER A 256 -18.45 16.32 16.95
CA SER A 256 -18.77 16.69 18.33
C SER A 256 -18.51 15.51 19.25
N CYS A 257 -17.75 15.72 20.33
CA CYS A 257 -17.44 14.64 21.26
C CYS A 257 -18.65 14.26 22.12
N ASP A 258 -19.61 15.17 22.31
CA ASP A 258 -20.83 14.88 23.06
C ASP A 258 -21.67 13.78 22.39
N GLY A 259 -21.59 13.66 21.05
CA GLY A 259 -22.25 12.60 20.30
C GLY A 259 -21.57 11.22 20.39
N LEU A 260 -20.33 11.17 20.87
CA LEU A 260 -19.53 9.95 21.04
C LEU A 260 -19.48 9.48 22.50
N LEU A 261 -19.83 10.35 23.45
CA LEU A 261 -19.86 10.03 24.87
C LEU A 261 -21.23 9.47 25.24
N SER A 262 -21.24 8.26 25.82
CA SER A 262 -22.46 7.73 26.44
C SER A 262 -22.93 8.67 27.58
N PRO A 263 -24.23 8.96 27.71
CA PRO A 263 -24.76 9.63 28.89
C PRO A 263 -24.60 8.78 30.16
N TRP A 264 -24.48 7.46 29.99
CA TRP A 264 -24.23 6.51 31.06
C TRP A 264 -22.72 6.40 31.34
N ARG A 265 -22.33 6.28 32.62
CA ARG A 265 -20.95 5.97 33.00
C ARG A 265 -20.67 4.49 32.72
N SER A 266 -20.55 4.15 31.44
CA SER A 266 -20.04 2.86 30.99
C SER A 266 -18.58 2.71 31.42
N ASN A 267 -18.16 1.48 31.73
CA ASN A 267 -16.74 1.12 31.92
C ASN A 267 -15.95 1.27 30.61
N ASP A 268 -16.59 1.20 29.45
CA ASP A 268 -15.96 1.37 28.15
C ASP A 268 -15.83 2.84 27.76
N ASP A 269 -14.74 3.48 28.21
CA ASP A 269 -14.35 4.84 27.84
C ASP A 269 -13.35 4.86 26.68
N VAL A 270 -13.64 4.09 25.62
CA VAL A 270 -12.78 3.93 24.44
C VAL A 270 -13.54 4.37 23.20
N VAL A 271 -12.88 5.18 22.37
CA VAL A 271 -13.32 5.48 21.00
C VAL A 271 -12.36 4.83 20.02
N ARG A 272 -12.87 4.02 19.10
CA ARG A 272 -12.09 3.39 18.04
C ARG A 272 -12.33 4.11 16.72
N MET A 273 -11.29 4.30 15.94
CA MET A 273 -11.37 4.88 14.59
C MET A 273 -10.72 3.93 13.61
N ASN A 274 -11.53 3.35 12.73
CA ASN A 274 -11.09 2.54 11.62
C ASN A 274 -11.02 3.41 10.37
N ILE A 275 -9.84 3.51 9.78
CA ILE A 275 -9.60 4.29 8.58
C ILE A 275 -9.14 3.35 7.48
N THR A 276 -9.70 3.49 6.28
CA THR A 276 -9.28 2.74 5.10
C THR A 276 -9.18 3.64 3.89
N ILE A 277 -7.99 3.72 3.30
CA ILE A 277 -7.69 4.53 2.12
C ILE A 277 -8.06 3.72 0.88
N ARG A 278 -8.81 4.36 -0.02
CA ARG A 278 -9.20 3.78 -1.31
C ARG A 278 -8.90 4.77 -2.45
N PRO A 279 -8.33 4.30 -3.57
CA PRO A 279 -8.25 5.10 -4.78
C PRO A 279 -9.66 5.40 -5.29
N LEU A 280 -9.89 6.64 -5.72
CA LEU A 280 -11.10 7.05 -6.42
C LEU A 280 -10.82 6.92 -7.92
N SER A 281 -11.63 6.10 -8.59
CA SER A 281 -11.65 5.94 -10.06
C SER A 281 -12.41 7.07 -10.73
#